data_AF-A0A9W9ZI81-F1
#
_entry.id   AF-A0A9W9ZI81-F1
#
_cell.length_a   1.000
_cell.length_b   1.000
_cell.length_c   1.000
_cell.angle_alpha   90.00
_cell.angle_beta   90.00
_cell.angle_gamma   90.00
#
_symmetry.space_group_name_H-M   'P 1'
#
loop_
_entity.id
_entity.type
_entity.pdbx_description
1 polymer ?
#
loop_
_entity_poly.entity_id
_entity_poly.type
_entity_poly.pdbx_seq_one_letter_code
_entity_poly.pdbx_strand_id
1 'polypeptide(L)'
;MSCSSATLEPLSTQAANCAKERKRILAWYNQAISIARRLHFQEFTGKKQCNNMSDDKVFKVPCFGQPFQLGMLYDCRSHQLVPGPTLWESDILKNASVSRVSPQSRYEVFTSDSLEDKMAILGVDSSLKFSLMTGLVSPSGTGKFIGDQKSSKKQARVTLKYESTSKFEEISLAQVLKGLHRDISAEMTATHFLSGIEYGTEAVFVFDRDVDEKKSYGDVESDLKFTIDSLSRVPVDEGDFRLYIRDGRGRSEKSEVRVLWKPDQFQESYDF
;
A
#
# COMPACT_ATOMS: atom_id res chain seq x y z
N MET A 1 6.83 -15.16 -2.06
CA MET A 1 6.46 -14.26 -0.95
C MET A 1 6.80 -12.84 -1.34
N SER A 2 5.77 -12.06 -1.62
CA SER A 2 5.89 -10.68 -2.08
C SER A 2 6.08 -9.69 -0.93
N CYS A 3 6.70 -8.55 -1.21
CA CYS A 3 6.77 -7.41 -0.30
C CYS A 3 5.38 -6.78 -0.13
N SER A 4 4.91 -6.71 1.12
CA SER A 4 3.66 -6.04 1.50
C SER A 4 3.94 -4.58 1.86
N SER A 5 4.86 -4.34 2.79
CA SER A 5 5.33 -2.99 3.15
C SER A 5 6.83 -2.96 3.44
N ALA A 6 7.43 -1.77 3.37
CA ALA A 6 8.82 -1.54 3.77
C ALA A 6 8.91 -0.39 4.77
N THR A 7 9.84 -0.51 5.71
CA THR A 7 10.19 0.51 6.69
C THR A 7 11.36 1.33 6.15
N LEU A 8 11.18 2.64 6.12
CA LEU A 8 12.17 3.62 5.69
C LEU A 8 12.78 4.30 6.91
N GLU A 9 14.09 4.17 7.04
CA GLU A 9 14.90 4.83 8.07
C GLU A 9 15.58 6.06 7.46
N PRO A 10 15.49 7.24 8.09
CA PRO A 10 16.10 8.45 7.56
C PRO A 10 17.63 8.34 7.51
N LEU A 11 18.27 8.96 6.52
CA LEU A 11 19.73 9.04 6.48
C LEU A 11 20.29 10.02 7.53
N SER A 12 19.47 10.95 8.03
CA SER A 12 19.85 11.89 9.09
C SER A 12 20.07 11.24 10.45
N THR A 13 19.54 10.02 10.71
CA THR A 13 19.95 9.24 11.89
C THR A 13 21.40 8.79 11.82
N GLN A 14 22.03 8.87 10.63
CA GLN A 14 23.49 8.73 10.46
C GLN A 14 24.22 10.06 10.39
N ALA A 15 23.54 11.12 9.94
CA ALA A 15 24.13 12.44 9.71
C ALA A 15 23.42 13.53 10.51
N ALA A 16 23.99 13.89 11.66
CA ALA A 16 23.77 15.20 12.23
C ALA A 16 24.23 16.26 11.21
N ASN A 17 23.26 17.02 10.68
CA ASN A 17 23.35 18.26 9.89
C ASN A 17 23.04 18.14 8.38
N CYS A 18 21.87 18.63 7.96
CA CYS A 18 21.78 19.35 6.68
C CYS A 18 20.61 20.36 6.63
N ALA A 19 20.81 21.57 7.15
CA ALA A 19 19.84 22.68 7.09
C ALA A 19 19.62 23.24 5.67
N LYS A 20 20.48 22.88 4.70
CA LYS A 20 20.45 23.37 3.32
C LYS A 20 19.38 22.68 2.48
N GLU A 21 19.10 21.42 2.78
CA GLU A 21 18.12 20.60 2.05
C GLU A 21 16.68 21.01 2.38
N ARG A 22 16.41 21.38 3.64
CA ARG A 22 15.10 21.89 4.10
C ARG A 22 14.60 23.09 3.28
N LYS A 23 15.49 23.97 2.83
CA LYS A 23 15.12 25.13 2.00
C LYS A 23 14.74 24.76 0.57
N ARG A 24 15.36 23.73 -0.02
CA ARG A 24 15.05 23.26 -1.38
C ARG A 24 13.70 22.55 -1.42
N ILE A 25 13.39 21.78 -0.39
CA ILE A 25 12.11 21.07 -0.24
C ILE A 25 10.94 22.06 -0.13
N LEU A 26 11.08 23.10 0.69
CA LEU A 26 10.08 24.18 0.80
C LEU A 26 9.85 24.90 -0.55
N ALA A 27 10.90 25.10 -1.34
CA ALA A 27 10.77 25.73 -2.65
C ALA A 27 10.01 24.84 -3.65
N TRP A 28 10.35 23.55 -3.72
CA TRP A 28 9.68 22.58 -4.59
C TRP A 28 8.19 22.39 -4.22
N TYR A 29 7.89 22.25 -2.93
CA TYR A 29 6.51 22.11 -2.43
C TYR A 29 5.62 23.30 -2.82
N ASN A 30 6.14 24.52 -2.66
CA ASN A 30 5.41 25.74 -3.05
C ASN A 30 5.16 25.81 -4.56
N GLN A 31 6.07 25.30 -5.37
CA GLN A 31 5.92 25.23 -6.83
C GLN A 31 4.87 24.18 -7.22
N ALA A 32 4.87 23.00 -6.59
CA ALA A 32 3.87 21.95 -6.83
C ALA A 32 2.45 22.42 -6.46
N ILE A 33 2.27 23.08 -5.31
CA ILE A 33 0.99 23.69 -4.93
C ILE A 33 0.53 24.74 -5.95
N SER A 34 1.44 25.57 -6.44
CA SER A 34 1.10 26.59 -7.45
C SER A 34 0.60 25.95 -8.74
N ILE A 35 1.15 24.81 -9.14
CA ILE A 35 0.73 24.07 -10.33
C ILE A 35 -0.64 23.41 -10.10
N ALA A 36 -0.84 22.76 -8.96
CA ALA A 36 -2.12 22.16 -8.60
C ALA A 36 -3.26 23.18 -8.55
N ARG A 37 -3.01 24.41 -8.07
CA ARG A 37 -3.97 25.53 -8.09
C ARG A 37 -4.35 25.97 -9.51
N ARG A 38 -3.41 25.95 -10.46
CA ARG A 38 -3.69 26.29 -11.88
C ARG A 38 -4.53 25.22 -12.59
N LEU A 39 -4.48 23.98 -12.12
CA LEU A 39 -5.18 22.84 -12.74
C LEU A 39 -6.58 22.55 -12.16
N HIS A 40 -7.12 23.42 -11.30
CA HIS A 40 -8.47 23.28 -10.72
C HIS A 40 -8.74 21.93 -9.99
N PHE A 41 -7.73 21.30 -9.40
CA PHE A 41 -7.93 20.18 -8.47
C PHE A 41 -8.50 20.71 -7.14
N GLN A 42 -9.82 20.60 -6.94
CA GLN A 42 -10.52 21.08 -5.73
C GLN A 42 -10.32 20.18 -4.49
N GLU A 43 -9.62 19.04 -4.59
CA GLU A 43 -9.47 18.10 -3.47
C GLU A 43 -8.35 18.46 -2.46
N PHE A 44 -7.48 19.43 -2.75
CA PHE A 44 -6.36 19.79 -1.85
C PHE A 44 -6.70 20.84 -0.77
N THR A 45 -7.95 21.31 -0.69
CA THR A 45 -8.33 22.41 0.22
C THR A 45 -8.76 21.97 1.63
N GLY A 46 -8.58 20.70 1.98
CA GLY A 46 -8.67 20.28 3.37
C GLY A 46 -7.49 20.85 4.15
N LYS A 47 -7.72 21.89 4.97
CA LYS A 47 -6.80 22.32 6.04
C LYS A 47 -6.65 21.20 7.08
N LYS A 48 -5.93 20.14 6.73
CA LYS A 48 -5.15 19.34 7.65
C LYS A 48 -3.72 19.60 7.25
N GLN A 49 -3.03 20.29 8.14
CA GLN A 49 -1.59 20.50 8.13
C GLN A 49 -0.94 19.26 7.52
N CYS A 50 -0.35 19.38 6.32
CA CYS A 50 0.70 18.47 5.91
C CYS A 50 1.79 18.71 6.95
N ASN A 51 1.71 18.00 8.07
CA ASN A 51 2.74 18.01 9.07
C ASN A 51 4.03 17.79 8.30
N ASN A 52 4.96 18.74 8.48
CA ASN A 52 6.29 18.73 7.90
C ASN A 52 6.70 17.30 7.56
N MET A 53 6.92 17.03 6.27
CA MET A 53 7.69 15.86 5.84
C MET A 53 9.07 16.03 6.48
N SER A 54 9.18 15.58 7.73
CA SER A 54 10.42 15.61 8.46
C SER A 54 11.21 14.45 7.87
N ASP A 55 12.25 14.77 7.09
CA ASP A 55 13.27 13.83 6.62
C ASP A 55 13.98 13.04 7.74
N ASP A 56 13.50 13.17 8.98
CA ASP A 56 14.05 12.63 10.23
C ASP A 56 13.11 11.59 10.87
N LYS A 57 12.02 11.18 10.19
CA LYS A 57 11.03 10.26 10.76
C LYS A 57 11.04 8.90 10.06
N VAL A 58 11.07 7.84 10.85
CA VAL A 58 10.83 6.47 10.39
C VAL A 58 9.36 6.28 10.02
N PHE A 59 9.09 5.74 8.83
CA PHE A 59 7.73 5.41 8.41
C PHE A 59 7.69 4.17 7.53
N LYS A 60 6.48 3.60 7.37
CA LYS A 60 6.23 2.44 6.51
C LYS A 60 5.56 2.89 5.21
N VAL A 61 5.93 2.27 4.10
CA VAL A 61 5.29 2.46 2.80
C VAL A 61 4.81 1.12 2.23
N PRO A 62 3.64 1.07 1.57
CA PRO A 62 3.22 -0.11 0.83
C PRO A 62 4.15 -0.33 -0.37
N CYS A 63 4.52 -1.58 -0.66
CA CYS A 63 5.51 -1.82 -1.72
C CYS A 63 4.93 -1.63 -3.12
N PHE A 64 3.62 -1.84 -3.32
CA PHE A 64 2.94 -1.77 -4.64
C PHE A 64 3.72 -2.40 -5.82
N GLY A 65 4.42 -3.50 -5.54
CA GLY A 65 5.22 -4.27 -6.50
C GLY A 65 6.61 -3.69 -6.80
N GLN A 66 7.06 -2.70 -6.03
CA GLN A 66 8.45 -2.27 -6.03
C GLN A 66 9.35 -3.40 -5.47
N PRO A 67 10.51 -3.66 -6.11
CA PRO A 67 11.42 -4.76 -5.74
C PRO A 67 12.32 -4.34 -4.56
N PHE A 68 11.70 -4.06 -3.42
CA PHE A 68 12.39 -3.61 -2.22
C PHE A 68 13.34 -4.67 -1.65
N GLN A 69 14.54 -4.21 -1.27
CA GLN A 69 15.56 -4.99 -0.56
C GLN A 69 16.16 -4.15 0.57
N LEU A 70 16.60 -4.82 1.63
CA LEU A 70 17.23 -4.15 2.77
C LEU A 70 18.48 -3.37 2.32
N GLY A 71 18.64 -2.16 2.86
CA GLY A 71 19.77 -1.28 2.58
C GLY A 71 19.65 -0.49 1.27
N MET A 72 18.64 -0.77 0.43
CA MET A 72 18.34 0.08 -0.73
C MET A 72 18.03 1.50 -0.30
N LEU A 73 18.40 2.44 -1.15
CA LEU A 73 18.21 3.87 -0.90
C LEU A 73 16.91 4.36 -1.51
N TYR A 74 16.30 5.34 -0.85
CA TYR A 74 14.96 5.83 -1.19
C TYR A 74 14.89 7.34 -1.07
N ASP A 75 14.24 7.98 -2.04
CA ASP A 75 13.90 9.39 -2.02
C ASP A 75 12.40 9.55 -1.71
N CYS A 76 12.08 9.96 -0.49
CA CYS A 76 10.70 10.15 -0.03
C CYS A 76 9.98 11.30 -0.73
N ARG A 77 10.70 12.20 -1.40
CA ARG A 77 10.11 13.33 -2.11
C ARG A 77 9.50 12.90 -3.44
N SER A 78 10.14 11.94 -4.11
CA SER A 78 9.68 11.35 -5.36
C SER A 78 8.98 10.00 -5.17
N HIS A 79 9.10 9.40 -3.98
CA HIS A 79 8.66 8.04 -3.68
C HIS A 79 9.32 6.97 -4.59
N GLN A 80 10.62 7.12 -4.82
CA GLN A 80 11.38 6.24 -5.71
C GLN A 80 12.63 5.67 -5.04
N LEU A 81 12.98 4.45 -5.46
CA LEU A 81 14.29 3.88 -5.16
C LEU A 81 15.37 4.69 -5.88
N VAL A 82 16.45 4.99 -5.17
CA VAL A 82 17.63 5.62 -5.75
C VAL A 82 18.57 4.51 -6.21
N PRO A 83 18.79 4.36 -7.53
CA PRO A 83 19.70 3.34 -8.05
C PRO A 83 21.13 3.68 -7.68
N GLY A 84 21.93 2.66 -7.36
CA GLY A 84 23.33 2.86 -7.00
C GLY A 84 23.78 1.92 -5.89
N PRO A 85 24.99 2.15 -5.36
CA PRO A 85 25.51 1.37 -4.26
C PRO A 85 24.70 1.60 -2.98
N THR A 86 24.48 0.53 -2.23
CA THR A 86 23.96 0.60 -0.86
C THR A 86 24.99 1.25 0.08
N LEU A 87 24.52 1.75 1.23
CA LEU A 87 25.38 2.32 2.27
C LEU A 87 26.42 1.34 2.81
N TRP A 88 26.05 0.06 2.86
CA TRP A 88 26.88 -1.02 3.38
C TRP A 88 27.01 -2.12 2.35
N GLU A 89 28.15 -2.82 2.41
CA GLU A 89 28.38 -4.02 1.63
C GLU A 89 27.39 -5.12 2.03
N SER A 90 27.09 -6.01 1.08
CA SER A 90 26.11 -7.08 1.25
C SER A 90 26.41 -7.98 2.45
N ASP A 91 27.68 -8.23 2.76
CA ASP A 91 28.07 -9.08 3.90
C ASP A 91 27.78 -8.40 5.24
N ILE A 92 28.00 -7.09 5.35
CA ILE A 92 27.65 -6.30 6.54
C ILE A 92 26.13 -6.30 6.73
N LEU A 93 25.38 -6.05 5.65
CA LEU A 93 23.91 -6.09 5.68
C LEU A 93 23.40 -7.47 6.10
N LYS A 94 23.93 -8.55 5.51
CA LYS A 94 23.52 -9.92 5.83
C LYS A 94 23.78 -10.28 7.29
N ASN A 95 24.93 -9.88 7.83
CA ASN A 95 25.29 -10.15 9.23
C ASN A 95 24.47 -9.32 10.22
N ALA A 96 24.04 -8.11 9.83
CA ALA A 96 23.20 -7.24 10.64
C ALA A 96 21.70 -7.51 10.46
N SER A 97 21.29 -8.32 9.48
CA SER A 97 19.89 -8.58 9.19
C SER A 97 19.32 -9.65 10.11
N VAL A 98 18.14 -9.38 10.66
CA VAL A 98 17.38 -10.30 11.50
C VAL A 98 16.06 -10.62 10.79
N SER A 99 15.71 -11.90 10.74
CA SER A 99 14.46 -12.38 10.17
C SER A 99 13.60 -13.00 11.27
N ARG A 100 12.34 -12.58 11.37
CA ARG A 100 11.34 -13.14 12.28
C ARG A 100 10.13 -13.63 11.50
N VAL A 101 9.72 -14.86 11.78
CA VAL A 101 8.47 -15.43 11.26
C VAL A 101 7.36 -15.07 12.24
N SER A 102 6.31 -14.39 11.77
CA SER A 102 5.18 -13.97 12.59
C SER A 102 3.91 -14.02 11.75
N PRO A 103 3.35 -15.23 11.55
CA PRO A 103 2.20 -15.42 10.69
C PRO A 103 0.98 -14.77 11.33
N GLN A 104 0.38 -13.81 10.63
CA GLN A 104 -0.86 -13.15 11.02
C GLN A 104 -1.70 -12.95 9.77
N SER A 105 -3.02 -13.03 9.90
CA SER A 105 -3.93 -12.66 8.81
C SER A 105 -5.10 -11.86 9.36
N ARG A 106 -5.60 -10.93 8.55
CA ARG A 106 -6.81 -10.18 8.84
C ARG A 106 -7.61 -9.96 7.56
N TYR A 107 -8.89 -9.75 7.74
CA TYR A 107 -9.79 -9.35 6.68
C TYR A 107 -10.66 -8.19 7.15
N GLU A 108 -10.99 -7.29 6.23
CA GLU A 108 -11.80 -6.10 6.50
C GLU A 108 -12.76 -5.85 5.33
N VAL A 109 -13.98 -5.42 5.65
CA VAL A 109 -15.05 -5.19 4.68
C VAL A 109 -15.42 -3.72 4.63
N PHE A 110 -15.44 -3.15 3.42
CA PHE A 110 -15.67 -1.73 3.14
C PHE A 110 -16.82 -1.56 2.15
N THR A 111 -17.66 -0.54 2.35
CA THR A 111 -18.76 -0.20 1.42
C THR A 111 -18.49 1.07 0.60
N SER A 112 -17.48 1.85 0.97
CA SER A 112 -17.10 3.05 0.22
C SER A 112 -16.18 2.73 -0.96
N ASP A 113 -16.31 3.51 -2.04
CA ASP A 113 -15.58 3.35 -3.30
C ASP A 113 -14.88 4.64 -3.75
N SER A 114 -14.84 5.67 -2.89
CA SER A 114 -14.14 6.92 -3.22
C SER A 114 -12.64 6.68 -3.41
N LEU A 115 -11.99 7.52 -4.22
CA LEU A 115 -10.54 7.43 -4.44
C LEU A 115 -9.77 7.51 -3.12
N GLU A 116 -10.20 8.38 -2.21
CA GLU A 116 -9.60 8.53 -0.89
C GLU A 116 -9.75 7.28 -0.03
N ASP A 117 -10.94 6.66 -0.03
CA ASP A 117 -11.19 5.44 0.72
C ASP A 117 -10.37 4.26 0.16
N LYS A 118 -10.26 4.14 -1.16
CA LYS A 118 -9.41 3.10 -1.80
C LYS A 118 -7.95 3.22 -1.40
N MET A 119 -7.44 4.44 -1.38
CA MET A 119 -6.09 4.72 -0.91
C MET A 119 -5.93 4.36 0.58
N ALA A 120 -6.90 4.73 1.42
CA ALA A 120 -6.89 4.41 2.84
C ALA A 120 -6.95 2.89 3.11
N ILE A 121 -7.80 2.14 2.38
CA ILE A 121 -7.91 0.67 2.45
C ILE A 121 -6.54 0.01 2.18
N LEU A 122 -5.76 0.55 1.25
CA LEU A 122 -4.42 0.06 0.91
C LEU A 122 -3.29 0.64 1.79
N GLY A 123 -3.62 1.38 2.85
CA GLY A 123 -2.62 1.95 3.76
C GLY A 123 -1.76 3.05 3.13
N VAL A 124 -2.28 3.75 2.11
CA VAL A 124 -1.60 4.89 1.48
C VAL A 124 -1.68 6.10 2.40
N ASP A 125 -0.52 6.62 2.80
CA ASP A 125 -0.43 7.86 3.55
C ASP A 125 -0.63 9.11 2.66
N SER A 126 -0.75 10.28 3.29
CA SER A 126 -1.03 11.53 2.58
C SER A 126 0.09 11.94 1.61
N SER A 127 1.34 11.60 1.90
CA SER A 127 2.48 11.86 1.02
C SER A 127 2.45 10.99 -0.24
N LEU A 128 2.28 9.69 -0.06
CA LEU A 128 2.23 8.73 -1.16
C LEU A 128 0.99 8.95 -2.03
N LYS A 129 -0.12 9.41 -1.43
CA LYS A 129 -1.33 9.83 -2.16
C LYS A 129 -1.01 10.85 -3.26
N PHE A 130 -0.23 11.89 -2.96
CA PHE A 130 0.14 12.89 -3.96
C PHE A 130 0.98 12.28 -5.10
N SER A 131 1.95 11.43 -4.77
CA SER A 131 2.78 10.77 -5.79
C SER A 131 2.00 9.79 -6.67
N LEU A 132 1.00 9.11 -6.13
CA LEU A 132 0.09 8.28 -6.92
C LEU A 132 -0.80 9.13 -7.85
N MET A 133 -1.38 10.23 -7.34
CA MET A 133 -2.24 11.11 -8.12
C MET A 133 -1.51 11.82 -9.27
N THR A 134 -0.22 12.11 -9.09
CA THR A 134 0.63 12.76 -10.10
C THR A 134 1.31 11.77 -11.04
N GLY A 135 1.16 10.46 -10.82
CA GLY A 135 1.77 9.41 -11.62
C GLY A 135 3.28 9.23 -11.38
N LEU A 136 3.85 9.83 -10.33
CA LEU A 136 5.24 9.61 -9.92
C LEU A 136 5.47 8.17 -9.44
N VAL A 137 4.43 7.56 -8.88
CA VAL A 137 4.37 6.14 -8.52
C VAL A 137 3.25 5.48 -9.32
N SER A 138 3.59 4.41 -10.04
CA SER A 138 2.61 3.58 -10.73
C SER A 138 2.29 2.36 -9.87
N PRO A 139 1.08 2.23 -9.32
CA PRO A 139 0.75 1.11 -8.46
C PRO A 139 0.61 -0.18 -9.28
N SER A 140 1.08 -1.29 -8.73
CA SER A 140 0.91 -2.62 -9.33
C SER A 140 0.34 -3.63 -8.32
N GLY A 141 -0.07 -4.81 -8.81
CA GLY A 141 -0.75 -5.80 -7.99
C GLY A 141 -2.07 -5.28 -7.42
N THR A 142 -2.28 -5.47 -6.11
CA THR A 142 -3.41 -4.93 -5.34
C THR A 142 -3.54 -3.41 -5.44
N GLY A 143 -2.43 -2.69 -5.65
CA GLY A 143 -2.45 -1.24 -5.87
C GLY A 143 -3.29 -0.80 -7.08
N LYS A 144 -3.55 -1.70 -8.05
CA LYS A 144 -4.45 -1.42 -9.18
C LYS A 144 -5.89 -1.15 -8.73
N PHE A 145 -6.28 -1.60 -7.54
CA PHE A 145 -7.60 -1.31 -6.94
C PHE A 145 -7.89 0.18 -6.85
N ILE A 146 -6.86 1.03 -6.64
CA ILE A 146 -7.00 2.50 -6.62
C ILE A 146 -7.68 3.02 -7.90
N GLY A 147 -7.36 2.41 -9.04
CA GLY A 147 -7.92 2.77 -10.35
C GLY A 147 -9.13 1.94 -10.78
N ASP A 148 -9.56 0.93 -10.02
CA ASP A 148 -10.77 0.15 -10.35
C ASP A 148 -12.00 1.04 -10.21
N GLN A 149 -12.93 0.98 -11.16
CA GLN A 149 -14.15 1.78 -11.17
C GLN A 149 -15.36 0.90 -11.40
N LYS A 150 -16.51 1.32 -10.90
CA LYS A 150 -17.80 0.71 -11.23
C LYS A 150 -18.06 0.83 -12.73
N SER A 151 -18.67 -0.18 -13.33
CA SER A 151 -19.07 -0.10 -14.74
C SER A 151 -20.31 0.78 -14.93
N SER A 152 -21.09 1.01 -13.87
CA SER A 152 -22.28 1.86 -13.88
C SER A 152 -22.49 2.58 -12.55
N LYS A 153 -23.13 3.76 -12.60
CA LYS A 153 -23.59 4.46 -11.39
C LYS A 153 -24.67 3.70 -10.63
N LYS A 154 -25.35 2.75 -11.28
CA LYS A 154 -26.43 1.93 -10.68
C LYS A 154 -25.91 0.74 -9.87
N GLN A 155 -24.62 0.67 -9.59
CA GLN A 155 -24.01 -0.44 -8.86
C GLN A 155 -23.71 -0.09 -7.41
N ALA A 156 -24.21 -0.92 -6.50
CA ALA A 156 -23.71 -1.02 -5.14
C ALA A 156 -22.40 -1.82 -5.14
N ARG A 157 -21.48 -1.46 -4.25
CA ARG A 157 -20.17 -2.12 -4.16
C ARG A 157 -19.80 -2.41 -2.73
N VAL A 158 -19.29 -3.62 -2.51
CA VAL A 158 -18.62 -4.00 -1.27
C VAL A 158 -17.22 -4.52 -1.60
N THR A 159 -16.23 -4.07 -0.85
CA THR A 159 -14.84 -4.48 -0.99
C THR A 159 -14.43 -5.29 0.22
N LEU A 160 -13.88 -6.49 0.01
CA LEU A 160 -13.22 -7.28 1.04
C LEU A 160 -11.71 -7.18 0.81
N LYS A 161 -10.98 -6.66 1.79
CA LYS A 161 -9.53 -6.72 1.82
C LYS A 161 -9.11 -7.91 2.67
N TYR A 162 -8.26 -8.76 2.12
CA TYR A 162 -7.53 -9.78 2.86
C TYR A 162 -6.05 -9.42 2.86
N GLU A 163 -5.41 -9.56 4.02
CA GLU A 163 -3.96 -9.46 4.13
C GLU A 163 -3.41 -10.46 5.13
N SER A 164 -2.25 -11.00 4.81
CA SER A 164 -1.48 -11.82 5.71
C SER A 164 -0.02 -11.42 5.72
N THR A 165 0.58 -11.45 6.91
CA THR A 165 2.01 -11.29 7.12
C THR A 165 2.58 -12.67 7.36
N SER A 166 3.66 -13.04 6.68
CA SER A 166 4.34 -14.32 6.87
C SER A 166 5.66 -14.13 7.64
N LYS A 167 6.43 -13.12 7.26
CA LYS A 167 7.78 -12.88 7.73
C LYS A 167 8.10 -11.40 7.73
N PHE A 168 8.97 -11.01 8.64
CA PHE A 168 9.55 -9.68 8.69
C PHE A 168 11.07 -9.78 8.72
N GLU A 169 11.74 -8.97 7.91
CA GLU A 169 13.19 -8.80 7.91
C GLU A 169 13.54 -7.37 8.31
N GLU A 170 14.57 -7.19 9.14
CA GLU A 170 15.05 -5.87 9.54
C GLU A 170 16.57 -5.82 9.68
N ILE A 171 17.16 -4.67 9.40
CA ILE A 171 18.56 -4.37 9.71
C ILE A 171 18.64 -3.95 11.18
N SER A 172 19.45 -4.66 11.96
CA SER A 172 19.84 -4.23 13.29
C SER A 172 20.75 -3.01 13.18
N LEU A 173 20.20 -1.82 13.47
CA LEU A 173 20.97 -0.57 13.44
C LEU A 173 22.20 -0.63 14.35
N ALA A 174 22.07 -1.25 15.53
CA ALA A 174 23.18 -1.42 16.46
C ALA A 174 24.32 -2.29 15.92
N GLN A 175 24.03 -3.22 15.02
CA GLN A 175 25.05 -4.07 14.38
C GLN A 175 25.61 -3.41 13.11
N VAL A 176 24.75 -2.83 12.27
CA VAL A 176 25.16 -2.26 10.98
C VAL A 176 26.03 -1.00 11.17
N LEU A 177 25.76 -0.21 12.21
CA LEU A 177 26.53 1.00 12.53
C LEU A 177 27.94 0.71 13.09
N LYS A 178 28.25 -0.55 13.44
CA LYS A 178 29.61 -0.98 13.78
C LYS A 178 30.48 -1.21 12.55
N GLY A 179 29.86 -1.43 11.39
CA GLY A 179 30.54 -1.59 10.11
C GLY A 179 30.91 -0.24 9.49
N LEU A 180 31.89 -0.26 8.59
CA LEU A 180 32.19 0.90 7.75
C LEU A 180 30.99 1.14 6.81
N HIS A 181 30.54 2.39 6.74
CA HIS A 181 29.54 2.82 5.76
C HIS A 181 30.23 3.65 4.69
N ARG A 182 29.70 3.60 3.47
CA ARG A 182 30.16 4.43 2.37
C ARG A 182 29.70 5.87 2.59
N ASP A 183 30.58 6.83 2.38
CA ASP A 183 30.18 8.23 2.23
C ASP A 183 29.49 8.39 0.86
N ILE A 184 28.18 8.62 0.90
CA ILE A 184 27.33 8.82 -0.28
C ILE A 184 26.91 10.29 -0.45
N SER A 185 27.48 11.21 0.35
CA SER A 185 27.05 12.61 0.41
C SER A 185 27.23 13.38 -0.89
N ALA A 186 28.20 12.99 -1.73
CA ALA A 186 28.48 13.64 -3.01
C ALA A 186 27.56 13.17 -4.15
N GLU A 187 26.81 12.07 -3.97
CA GLU A 187 26.25 11.30 -5.09
C GLU A 187 24.73 11.04 -4.98
N MET A 188 24.07 11.35 -3.86
CA MET A 188 22.74 10.79 -3.58
C MET A 188 21.63 11.83 -3.40
N THR A 189 20.52 11.66 -4.13
CA THR A 189 19.22 12.30 -3.85
C THR A 189 18.44 11.57 -2.75
N ALA A 190 18.96 10.47 -2.22
CA ALA A 190 18.28 9.68 -1.22
C ALA A 190 18.09 10.46 0.08
N THR A 191 16.97 10.18 0.72
CA THR A 191 16.61 10.75 2.03
C THR A 191 16.57 9.66 3.09
N HIS A 192 16.28 8.41 2.68
CA HIS A 192 16.08 7.27 3.56
C HIS A 192 16.75 6.02 2.97
N PHE A 193 16.90 4.98 3.80
CA PHE A 193 17.23 3.63 3.37
C PHE A 193 16.19 2.64 3.90
N LEU A 194 16.04 1.50 3.22
CA LEU A 194 15.13 0.45 3.65
C LEU A 194 15.75 -0.33 4.82
N SER A 195 15.21 -0.12 6.02
CA SER A 195 15.67 -0.78 7.24
C SER A 195 14.85 -2.02 7.60
N GLY A 196 13.65 -2.18 7.02
CA GLY A 196 12.82 -3.34 7.26
C GLY A 196 11.87 -3.65 6.11
N ILE A 197 11.51 -4.92 5.96
CA ILE A 197 10.57 -5.41 4.95
C ILE A 197 9.61 -6.39 5.61
N GLU A 198 8.32 -6.15 5.37
CA GLU A 198 7.24 -7.04 5.76
C GLU A 198 6.77 -7.82 4.53
N TYR A 199 6.87 -9.14 4.61
CA TYR A 199 6.47 -10.07 3.55
C TYR A 199 5.11 -10.65 3.85
N GLY A 200 4.34 -10.85 2.79
CA GLY A 200 2.99 -11.32 2.94
C GLY A 200 2.24 -11.43 1.62
N THR A 201 0.95 -11.69 1.79
CA THR A 201 -0.03 -11.73 0.72
C THR A 201 -1.08 -10.66 0.99
N GLU A 202 -1.48 -9.97 -0.06
CA GLU A 202 -2.58 -9.01 -0.02
C GLU A 202 -3.50 -9.30 -1.20
N ALA A 203 -4.80 -9.28 -0.96
CA ALA A 203 -5.83 -9.48 -1.96
C ALA A 203 -7.00 -8.53 -1.72
N VAL A 204 -7.55 -8.00 -2.81
CA VAL A 204 -8.74 -7.14 -2.76
C VAL A 204 -9.82 -7.76 -3.65
N PHE A 205 -10.94 -8.11 -3.02
CA PHE A 205 -12.13 -8.64 -3.68
C PHE A 205 -13.15 -7.52 -3.80
N VAL A 206 -13.57 -7.22 -5.02
CA VAL A 206 -14.55 -6.18 -5.32
C VAL A 206 -15.82 -6.87 -5.78
N PHE A 207 -16.88 -6.70 -4.99
CA PHE A 207 -18.22 -7.23 -5.26
C PHE A 207 -19.11 -6.10 -5.76
N ASP A 208 -19.52 -6.16 -7.01
CA ASP A 208 -20.47 -5.23 -7.61
C ASP A 208 -21.84 -5.91 -7.80
N ARG A 209 -22.91 -5.20 -7.45
CA ARG A 209 -24.28 -5.59 -7.79
C ARG A 209 -25.10 -4.39 -8.25
N ASP A 210 -25.87 -4.59 -9.31
CA ASP A 210 -26.86 -3.61 -9.76
C ASP A 210 -27.95 -3.40 -8.71
N VAL A 211 -28.35 -2.14 -8.53
CA VAL A 211 -29.43 -1.75 -7.64
C VAL A 211 -30.73 -1.68 -8.42
N ASP A 212 -31.63 -2.58 -8.10
CA ASP A 212 -33.00 -2.59 -8.61
C ASP A 212 -33.79 -1.38 -8.10
N GLU A 213 -34.81 -0.94 -8.85
CA GLU A 213 -35.69 0.20 -8.48
C GLU A 213 -36.37 0.04 -7.11
N LYS A 214 -36.46 -1.18 -6.59
CA LYS A 214 -37.14 -1.53 -5.34
C LYS A 214 -36.21 -1.60 -4.12
N LYS A 215 -34.90 -1.52 -4.30
CA LYS A 215 -33.90 -1.62 -3.24
C LYS A 215 -33.09 -0.33 -3.18
N SER A 216 -32.69 0.09 -1.98
CA SER A 216 -31.69 1.16 -1.85
C SER A 216 -30.28 0.58 -1.99
N TYR A 217 -29.28 1.44 -2.26
CA TYR A 217 -27.87 1.04 -2.23
C TYR A 217 -27.49 0.41 -0.89
N GLY A 218 -27.95 0.99 0.21
CA GLY A 218 -27.66 0.49 1.56
C GLY A 218 -28.23 -0.90 1.83
N ASP A 219 -29.40 -1.22 1.26
CA ASP A 219 -29.97 -2.58 1.37
C ASP A 219 -29.09 -3.59 0.63
N VAL A 220 -28.68 -3.26 -0.59
CA VAL A 220 -27.82 -4.14 -1.40
C VAL A 220 -26.43 -4.30 -0.78
N GLU A 221 -25.84 -3.23 -0.25
CA GLU A 221 -24.57 -3.26 0.47
C GLU A 221 -24.66 -4.11 1.74
N SER A 222 -25.77 -4.00 2.48
CA SER A 222 -26.00 -4.80 3.69
C SER A 222 -26.13 -6.29 3.38
N ASP A 223 -26.88 -6.64 2.32
CA ASP A 223 -27.02 -8.02 1.84
C ASP A 223 -25.65 -8.60 1.40
N LEU A 224 -24.87 -7.81 0.65
CA LEU A 224 -23.52 -8.19 0.20
C LEU A 224 -22.58 -8.39 1.39
N LYS A 225 -22.55 -7.44 2.33
CA LYS A 225 -21.72 -7.51 3.53
C LYS A 225 -22.07 -8.72 4.38
N PHE A 226 -23.35 -8.97 4.63
CA PHE A 226 -23.80 -10.14 5.38
C PHE A 226 -23.35 -11.46 4.74
N THR A 227 -23.37 -11.53 3.41
CA THR A 227 -22.90 -12.71 2.67
C THR A 227 -21.40 -12.90 2.80
N ILE A 228 -20.62 -11.83 2.69
CA ILE A 228 -19.16 -11.85 2.87
C ILE A 228 -18.78 -12.23 4.31
N ASP A 229 -19.47 -11.66 5.30
CA ASP A 229 -19.25 -12.01 6.71
C ASP A 229 -19.65 -13.46 7.03
N SER A 230 -20.54 -14.06 6.23
CA SER A 230 -20.89 -15.47 6.35
C SER A 230 -19.82 -16.39 5.76
N LEU A 231 -19.10 -15.94 4.73
CA LEU A 231 -17.98 -16.68 4.13
C LEU A 231 -16.83 -16.90 5.11
N SER A 232 -16.52 -15.89 5.92
CA SER A 232 -15.42 -15.97 6.89
C SER A 232 -15.64 -17.01 7.99
N ARG A 233 -16.85 -17.61 8.07
CA ARG A 233 -17.25 -18.63 9.04
C ARG A 233 -17.29 -20.04 8.46
N VAL A 234 -17.10 -20.21 7.16
CA VAL A 234 -17.12 -21.53 6.50
C VAL A 234 -15.71 -22.11 6.59
N PRO A 235 -15.51 -23.30 7.20
CA PRO A 235 -14.25 -24.01 7.09
C PRO A 235 -13.99 -24.33 5.62
N VAL A 236 -12.81 -23.97 5.13
CA VAL A 236 -12.37 -24.32 3.77
C VAL A 236 -11.91 -25.79 3.81
N ASP A 237 -12.86 -26.70 3.66
CA ASP A 237 -12.54 -28.07 3.24
C ASP A 237 -12.44 -28.09 1.70
N GLU A 238 -11.49 -28.85 1.16
CA GLU A 238 -11.24 -28.99 -0.29
C GLU A 238 -12.56 -29.21 -1.06
N GLY A 239 -13.02 -28.17 -1.77
CA GLY A 239 -14.27 -28.20 -2.53
C GLY A 239 -14.52 -26.91 -3.30
N ASP A 240 -15.11 -27.06 -4.49
CA ASP A 240 -15.50 -25.98 -5.41
C ASP A 240 -16.61 -25.11 -4.75
N PHE A 241 -16.24 -24.00 -4.11
CA PHE A 241 -17.19 -23.09 -3.43
C PHE A 241 -17.89 -22.18 -4.45
N ARG A 242 -19.10 -22.57 -4.86
CA ARG A 242 -19.98 -21.68 -5.62
C ARG A 242 -20.79 -20.77 -4.70
N LEU A 243 -20.38 -19.52 -4.63
CA LEU A 243 -21.11 -18.47 -3.92
C LEU A 243 -22.39 -18.07 -4.66
N TYR A 244 -23.53 -18.49 -4.11
CA TYR A 244 -24.82 -17.95 -4.50
C TYR A 244 -25.22 -16.86 -3.53
N ILE A 245 -25.09 -15.60 -3.94
CA ILE A 245 -25.63 -14.51 -3.12
C ILE A 245 -27.14 -14.50 -3.29
N ARG A 246 -27.84 -14.87 -2.22
CA ARG A 246 -29.30 -14.89 -2.16
C ARG A 246 -29.79 -13.57 -1.59
N ASP A 247 -30.83 -12.99 -2.18
CA ASP A 247 -31.54 -11.88 -1.56
C ASP A 247 -32.22 -12.32 -0.26
N GLY A 248 -32.68 -11.36 0.56
CA GLY A 248 -33.49 -11.64 1.76
C GLY A 248 -34.80 -12.42 1.53
N ARG A 249 -35.10 -12.82 0.29
CA ARG A 249 -36.25 -13.64 -0.13
C ARG A 249 -35.84 -15.00 -0.72
N GLY A 250 -34.55 -15.35 -0.69
CA GLY A 250 -34.02 -16.64 -1.15
C GLY A 250 -33.80 -16.76 -2.67
N ARG A 251 -33.90 -15.67 -3.46
CA ARG A 251 -33.57 -15.69 -4.90
C ARG A 251 -32.08 -15.44 -5.12
N SER A 252 -31.45 -16.25 -5.96
CA SER A 252 -30.08 -16.03 -6.40
C SER A 252 -30.03 -14.82 -7.35
N GLU A 253 -29.35 -13.76 -6.95
CA GLU A 253 -29.06 -12.59 -7.79
C GLU A 253 -27.62 -12.66 -8.29
N LYS A 254 -27.41 -12.38 -9.59
CA LYS A 254 -26.05 -12.35 -10.15
C LYS A 254 -25.29 -11.18 -9.56
N SER A 255 -24.10 -11.43 -9.05
CA SER A 255 -23.14 -10.40 -8.61
C SER A 255 -21.85 -10.60 -9.39
N GLU A 256 -21.20 -9.51 -9.77
CA GLU A 256 -19.88 -9.56 -10.41
C GLU A 256 -18.81 -9.51 -9.31
N VAL A 257 -17.88 -10.46 -9.34
CA VAL A 257 -16.74 -10.50 -8.42
C VAL A 257 -15.47 -10.28 -9.23
N ARG A 258 -14.74 -9.21 -8.92
CA ARG A 258 -13.40 -8.97 -9.45
C ARG A 258 -12.38 -9.17 -8.35
N VAL A 259 -11.38 -10.00 -8.64
CA VAL A 259 -10.28 -10.29 -7.71
C VAL A 259 -9.03 -9.57 -8.19
N LEU A 260 -8.53 -8.66 -7.38
CA LEU A 260 -7.25 -7.98 -7.59
C LEU A 260 -6.25 -8.62 -6.63
N TRP A 261 -5.42 -9.49 -7.20
CA TRP A 261 -4.45 -10.30 -6.47
C TRP A 261 -3.03 -10.01 -6.98
N LYS A 262 -2.03 -10.14 -6.09
CA LYS A 262 -0.61 -10.19 -6.48
C LYS A 262 -0.20 -11.64 -6.70
N PRO A 263 -0.07 -12.15 -7.94
CA PRO A 263 0.46 -13.49 -8.14
C PRO A 263 1.88 -13.51 -7.56
N ASP A 264 2.13 -14.38 -6.58
CA ASP A 264 3.50 -14.76 -6.27
C ASP A 264 4.09 -15.37 -7.56
N GLN A 265 5.38 -15.17 -7.81
CA GLN A 265 6.07 -15.69 -9.01
C GLN A 265 6.15 -17.23 -9.10
N PHE A 266 5.27 -17.94 -8.40
CA PHE A 266 5.08 -19.37 -8.53
C PHE A 266 3.63 -19.67 -8.90
N GLN A 267 3.52 -20.35 -10.03
CA GLN A 267 2.33 -20.87 -10.63
C GLN A 267 1.83 -22.04 -9.79
N GLU A 268 1.11 -21.74 -8.71
CA GLU A 268 0.19 -22.70 -8.10
C GLU A 268 -1.18 -22.05 -8.02
N SER A 269 -2.10 -22.66 -8.74
CA SER A 269 -3.54 -22.42 -8.68
C SER A 269 -3.99 -22.66 -7.24
N TYR A 270 -4.27 -21.59 -6.52
CA TYR A 270 -5.15 -21.69 -5.37
C TYR A 270 -6.56 -21.44 -5.88
N ASP A 271 -7.42 -22.46 -5.76
CA ASP A 271 -8.87 -22.28 -5.82
C ASP A 271 -9.26 -21.40 -4.62
N PHE A 272 -9.88 -20.26 -4.92
CA PHE A 272 -10.31 -19.24 -3.96
C PHE A 272 -11.82 -19.11 -3.97
#